data_AF-A0A1B8PWJ9-F1
#
_entry.id   AF-A0A1B8PWJ9-F1
#
_cell.length_a   1.000
_cell.length_b   1.000
_cell.length_c   1.000
_cell.angle_alpha   90.00
_cell.angle_beta   90.00
_cell.angle_gamma   90.00
#
_symmetry.space_group_name_H-M   'P 1'
#
loop_
_entity.id
_entity.type
_entity.pdbx_description
1 polymer ?
#
loop_
_entity_poly.entity_id
_entity_poly.type
_entity_poly.pdbx_seq_one_letter_code
_entity_poly.pdbx_strand_id
1 'polypeptide(L)'
;MKLMKKSLTAMLLGISLTFTMNATAQVPSDESLIKFMQLSEMDKAFDLGMKGSLDAQRQVFEAQIAQKEGVTPEQAKQVGMVFEKYVNQVTGQVITPQSRQKINQIFIDVAKKYYTQEEIDAYNEFLSTPIGKSVVQKTNIMTPEYMDELQKLVVQMLIDNPNLDNEKMQQDIEKEIERIFAE
;
A
#
# COMPACT_ATOMS: atom_id res chain seq x y z
N MET A 1 8.27 -89.45 1.94
CA MET A 1 6.84 -89.81 1.87
C MET A 1 6.09 -89.03 2.96
N LYS A 2 4.93 -88.46 2.60
CA LYS A 2 3.95 -87.67 3.41
C LYS A 2 4.17 -86.16 3.61
N LEU A 3 3.57 -85.46 2.65
CA LEU A 3 2.86 -84.18 2.70
C LEU A 3 2.04 -83.85 3.98
N MET A 4 1.99 -82.53 4.30
CA MET A 4 0.78 -81.64 4.38
C MET A 4 0.62 -80.70 5.60
N LYS A 5 0.73 -79.39 5.31
CA LYS A 5 -0.20 -78.24 5.59
C LYS A 5 -0.40 -77.69 7.03
N LYS A 6 -0.10 -76.38 7.18
CA LYS A 6 -0.99 -75.24 7.58
C LYS A 6 -0.12 -74.00 7.91
N SER A 7 0.02 -73.04 6.99
CA SER A 7 -0.59 -71.69 7.02
C SER A 7 -0.33 -70.88 8.30
N LEU A 8 0.51 -69.83 8.21
CA LEU A 8 0.09 -68.46 8.55
C LEU A 8 1.09 -67.42 8.02
N THR A 9 0.62 -66.64 7.06
CA THR A 9 1.23 -65.41 6.54
C THR A 9 1.22 -64.34 7.64
N ALA A 10 2.34 -63.69 7.92
CA ALA A 10 2.38 -62.46 8.72
C ALA A 10 3.26 -61.42 8.01
N MET A 11 2.65 -60.76 7.03
CA MET A 11 3.15 -59.55 6.39
C MET A 11 2.75 -58.37 7.29
N LEU A 12 3.70 -57.84 8.07
CA LEU A 12 3.52 -56.59 8.81
C LEU A 12 3.66 -55.42 7.84
N LEU A 13 2.58 -55.07 7.14
CA LEU A 13 2.43 -53.77 6.50
C LEU A 13 1.95 -52.78 7.56
N GLY A 14 2.88 -51.98 8.09
CA GLY A 14 2.54 -50.79 8.87
C GLY A 14 1.91 -49.76 7.95
N ILE A 15 0.59 -49.66 7.97
CA ILE A 15 -0.14 -48.54 7.36
C ILE A 15 0.00 -47.37 8.33
N SER A 16 0.95 -46.48 8.06
CA SER A 16 0.99 -45.15 8.67
C SER A 16 -0.24 -44.39 8.17
N LEU A 17 -1.27 -44.26 9.01
CA LEU A 17 -2.34 -43.30 8.79
C LEU A 17 -1.76 -41.89 8.94
N THR A 18 -1.24 -41.34 7.85
CA THR A 18 -1.02 -39.89 7.77
C THR A 18 -2.40 -39.25 7.72
N PHE A 19 -2.90 -38.79 8.87
CA PHE A 19 -3.95 -37.79 8.90
C PHE A 19 -3.37 -36.53 8.25
N THR A 20 -3.53 -36.39 6.94
CA THR A 20 -3.51 -35.07 6.31
C THR A 20 -4.78 -34.39 6.80
N MET A 21 -4.70 -33.76 7.97
CA MET A 21 -5.65 -32.71 8.30
C MET A 21 -5.50 -31.72 7.16
N ASN A 22 -6.48 -31.64 6.27
CA ASN A 22 -6.70 -30.42 5.53
C ASN A 22 -6.98 -29.38 6.61
N ALA A 23 -5.93 -28.74 7.11
CA ALA A 23 -6.03 -27.61 8.00
C ALA A 23 -6.85 -26.60 7.19
N THR A 24 -8.14 -26.49 7.50
CA THR A 24 -8.91 -25.34 7.08
C THR A 24 -8.14 -24.15 7.62
N ALA A 25 -7.50 -23.42 6.70
CA ALA A 25 -6.71 -22.24 6.99
C ALA A 25 -7.42 -21.42 8.07
N GLN A 26 -6.86 -21.41 9.28
CA GLN A 26 -7.51 -20.75 10.42
C GLN A 26 -7.54 -19.25 10.14
N VAL A 27 -8.71 -18.63 10.27
CA VAL A 27 -8.83 -17.17 10.13
C VAL A 27 -8.02 -16.48 11.23
N PRO A 28 -7.24 -15.43 10.92
CA PRO A 28 -6.48 -14.68 11.91
C PRO A 28 -7.36 -14.07 13.01
N SER A 29 -6.84 -14.06 14.23
CA SER A 29 -7.39 -13.31 15.35
C SER A 29 -7.19 -11.79 15.18
N ASP A 30 -8.07 -11.00 15.81
CA ASP A 30 -7.89 -9.54 15.84
C ASP A 30 -6.58 -9.14 16.53
N GLU A 31 -6.22 -9.85 17.60
CA GLU A 31 -4.99 -9.58 18.35
C GLU A 31 -3.74 -9.76 17.50
N SER A 32 -3.65 -10.86 16.74
CA SER A 32 -2.50 -11.12 15.87
C SER A 32 -2.42 -10.11 14.72
N LEU A 33 -3.56 -9.67 14.17
CA LEU A 33 -3.60 -8.61 13.15
C LEU A 33 -3.25 -7.24 13.72
N ILE A 34 -3.72 -6.88 14.91
CA ILE A 34 -3.35 -5.63 15.59
C ILE A 34 -1.85 -5.60 15.85
N LYS A 35 -1.27 -6.72 16.32
CA LYS A 35 0.18 -6.85 16.50
C LYS A 35 0.92 -6.67 15.18
N PHE A 36 0.42 -7.26 14.10
CA PHE A 36 1.01 -7.11 12.77
C PHE A 36 1.00 -5.66 12.31
N MET A 37 -0.11 -4.94 12.50
CA MET A 37 -0.20 -3.52 12.17
C MET A 37 0.82 -2.67 12.93
N GLN A 38 0.97 -2.94 14.23
CA GLN A 38 1.92 -2.23 15.11
C GLN A 38 3.36 -2.50 14.68
N LEU A 39 3.72 -3.76 14.46
CA LEU A 39 5.07 -4.16 14.08
C LEU A 39 5.46 -3.68 12.67
N SER A 40 4.49 -3.57 11.77
CA SER A 40 4.69 -3.06 10.41
C SER A 40 4.68 -1.52 10.34
N GLU A 41 4.53 -0.81 11.46
CA GLU A 41 4.41 0.65 11.53
C GLU A 41 3.31 1.21 10.58
N MET A 42 2.18 0.51 10.44
CA MET A 42 1.15 0.87 9.44
C MET A 42 0.56 2.26 9.64
N ASP A 43 0.34 2.69 10.90
CA ASP A 43 -0.15 4.05 11.19
C ASP A 43 0.82 5.12 10.67
N LYS A 44 2.13 4.89 10.81
CA LYS A 44 3.16 5.79 10.32
C LYS A 44 3.23 5.79 8.80
N ALA A 45 3.10 4.61 8.16
CA ALA A 45 3.04 4.52 6.71
C ALA A 45 1.82 5.27 6.14
N PHE A 46 0.66 5.14 6.78
CA PHE A 46 -0.53 5.92 6.45
C PHE A 46 -0.30 7.43 6.58
N ASP A 47 0.29 7.87 7.69
CA ASP A 47 0.57 9.30 7.93
C ASP A 47 1.55 9.88 6.92
N LEU A 48 2.61 9.13 6.59
CA LEU A 48 3.58 9.52 5.56
C LEU A 48 2.92 9.61 4.18
N GLY A 49 2.08 8.63 3.82
CA GLY A 49 1.35 8.63 2.55
C GLY A 49 0.37 9.81 2.44
N MET A 50 -0.38 10.09 3.51
CA MET A 50 -1.27 11.25 3.58
C MET A 50 -0.48 12.55 3.43
N LYS A 51 0.62 12.71 4.16
CA LYS A 51 1.48 13.89 4.06
C LYS A 51 2.01 14.07 2.65
N GLY A 52 2.56 13.01 2.03
CA GLY A 52 3.07 13.07 0.66
C GLY A 52 1.99 13.48 -0.35
N SER A 53 0.77 12.96 -0.21
CA SER A 53 -0.36 13.37 -1.06
C SER A 53 -0.74 14.84 -0.88
N LEU A 54 -0.73 15.35 0.36
CA LEU A 54 -1.00 16.76 0.64
C LEU A 54 0.11 17.67 0.10
N ASP A 55 1.37 17.26 0.23
CA ASP A 55 2.53 17.98 -0.30
C ASP A 55 2.45 18.07 -1.84
N ALA A 56 2.07 16.99 -2.52
CA ALA A 56 1.88 16.98 -3.97
C ALA A 56 0.73 17.90 -4.40
N GLN A 57 -0.41 17.88 -3.69
CA GLN A 57 -1.52 18.80 -3.95
C GLN A 57 -1.12 20.26 -3.75
N ARG A 58 -0.34 20.55 -2.70
CA ARG A 58 0.21 21.90 -2.46
C ARG A 58 1.07 22.34 -3.64
N GLN A 59 1.99 21.51 -4.11
CA GLN A 59 2.87 21.83 -5.23
C GLN A 59 2.09 22.11 -6.53
N VAL A 60 1.06 21.29 -6.83
CA VAL A 60 0.19 21.53 -8.00
C VAL A 60 -0.54 22.85 -7.87
N PHE A 61 -1.08 23.16 -6.69
CA PHE A 61 -1.76 24.42 -6.43
C PHE A 61 -0.82 25.63 -6.55
N GLU A 62 0.39 25.53 -5.98
CA GLU A 62 1.44 26.56 -6.13
C GLU A 62 1.79 26.81 -7.60
N ALA A 63 1.98 25.74 -8.39
CA ALA A 63 2.29 25.85 -9.81
C ALA A 63 1.16 26.50 -10.63
N GLN A 64 -0.10 26.25 -10.26
CA GLN A 64 -1.26 26.92 -10.89
C GLN A 64 -1.33 28.41 -10.52
N ILE A 65 -1.03 28.76 -9.27
CA ILE A 65 -1.01 30.16 -8.83
C ILE A 65 0.13 30.93 -9.47
N ALA A 66 1.30 30.31 -9.65
CA ALA A 66 2.46 30.91 -10.29
C ALA A 66 2.23 31.27 -11.78
N GLN A 67 1.26 30.65 -12.45
CA GLN A 67 0.90 30.95 -13.84
C GLN A 67 0.00 32.19 -13.98
N LYS A 68 -0.50 32.75 -12.88
CA LYS A 68 -1.37 33.94 -12.92
C LYS A 68 -0.54 35.19 -13.18
N GLU A 69 -1.06 36.07 -14.05
CA GLU A 69 -0.41 37.34 -14.38
C GLU A 69 -0.17 38.19 -13.12
N GLY A 70 1.04 38.72 -12.98
CA GLY A 70 1.42 39.56 -11.85
C GLY A 70 1.75 38.82 -10.54
N VAL A 71 1.70 37.48 -10.52
CA VAL A 71 2.08 36.68 -9.34
C VAL A 71 3.56 36.34 -9.36
N THR A 72 4.25 36.66 -8.28
CA THR A 72 5.65 36.26 -8.06
C THR A 72 5.74 34.82 -7.51
N PRO A 73 6.88 34.12 -7.70
CA PRO A 73 7.09 32.79 -7.11
C PRO A 73 6.91 32.77 -5.58
N GLU A 74 7.32 33.83 -4.90
CA GLU A 74 7.17 33.94 -3.45
C GLU A 74 5.70 34.09 -3.03
N GLN A 75 4.91 34.86 -3.78
CA GLN A 75 3.46 34.95 -3.55
C GLN A 75 2.77 33.60 -3.81
N ALA A 76 3.17 32.88 -4.85
CA ALA A 76 2.64 31.54 -5.14
C ALA A 76 2.91 30.57 -3.98
N LYS A 77 4.15 30.58 -3.46
CA LYS A 77 4.54 29.79 -2.28
C LYS A 77 3.75 30.19 -1.02
N GLN A 78 3.54 31.48 -0.78
CA GLN A 78 2.72 31.95 0.34
C GLN A 78 1.28 31.45 0.25
N VAL A 79 0.69 31.49 -0.95
CA VAL A 79 -0.65 30.95 -1.20
C VAL A 79 -0.68 29.42 -1.01
N GLY A 80 0.38 28.71 -1.41
CA GLY A 80 0.57 27.28 -1.12
C GLY A 80 0.59 26.96 0.37
N MET A 81 1.32 27.75 1.18
CA MET A 81 1.32 27.61 2.64
C MET A 81 -0.07 27.87 3.26
N VAL A 82 -0.83 28.81 2.70
CA VAL A 82 -2.23 29.05 3.12
C VAL A 82 -3.09 27.84 2.80
N PHE A 83 -2.97 27.27 1.59
CA PHE A 83 -3.67 26.04 1.21
C PHE A 83 -3.35 24.90 2.17
N GLU A 84 -2.07 24.63 2.41
CA GLU A 84 -1.62 23.59 3.34
C GLU A 84 -2.22 23.76 4.74
N LYS A 85 -2.21 24.99 5.28
CA LYS A 85 -2.80 25.28 6.59
C LYS A 85 -4.28 24.86 6.65
N TYR A 86 -5.07 25.24 5.66
CA TYR A 86 -6.51 24.93 5.65
C TYR A 86 -6.77 23.45 5.41
N VAL A 87 -6.02 22.80 4.53
CA VAL A 87 -6.17 21.36 4.27
C VAL A 87 -5.76 20.53 5.49
N ASN A 88 -4.68 20.91 6.18
CA ASN A 88 -4.28 20.26 7.43
C ASN A 88 -5.35 20.44 8.52
N GLN A 89 -5.97 21.62 8.62
CA GLN A 89 -7.07 21.87 9.55
C GLN A 89 -8.29 20.99 9.26
N VAL A 90 -8.67 20.83 7.99
CA VAL A 90 -9.80 19.95 7.60
C VAL A 90 -9.44 18.48 7.83
N THR A 91 -8.24 18.07 7.43
CA THR A 91 -7.76 16.69 7.61
C THR A 91 -7.73 16.32 9.09
N GLY A 92 -7.28 17.21 9.97
CA GLY A 92 -7.28 16.99 11.42
C GLY A 92 -8.69 16.86 12.04
N GLN A 93 -9.72 17.45 11.42
CA GLN A 93 -11.11 17.27 11.86
C GLN A 93 -11.70 15.93 11.40
N VAL A 94 -11.20 15.38 10.29
CA VAL A 94 -11.68 14.10 9.73
C VAL A 94 -10.93 12.92 10.35
N ILE A 95 -9.59 13.01 10.42
CA ILE A 95 -8.69 11.97 10.94
C ILE A 95 -8.60 12.06 12.46
N THR A 96 -9.74 11.79 13.11
CA THR A 96 -9.87 11.67 14.57
C THR A 96 -9.43 10.29 15.07
N PRO A 97 -9.18 10.10 16.38
CA PRO A 97 -8.94 8.77 16.95
C PRO A 97 -10.03 7.74 16.61
N GLN A 98 -11.29 8.18 16.59
CA GLN A 98 -12.42 7.31 16.22
C GLN A 98 -12.36 6.90 14.74
N SER A 99 -12.02 7.82 13.84
CA SER A 99 -11.85 7.49 12.42
C SER A 99 -10.66 6.54 12.20
N ARG A 100 -9.56 6.70 12.96
CA ARG A 100 -8.43 5.76 12.91
C ARG A 100 -8.82 4.36 13.33
N GLN A 101 -9.62 4.22 14.39
CA GLN A 101 -10.15 2.91 14.78
C GLN A 101 -10.95 2.26 13.64
N LYS A 102 -11.76 3.04 12.92
CA LYS A 102 -12.50 2.54 11.74
C LYS A 102 -11.55 2.13 10.60
N ILE A 103 -10.53 2.92 10.32
CA ILE A 103 -9.49 2.59 9.32
C ILE A 103 -8.80 1.27 9.69
N ASN A 104 -8.41 1.11 10.96
CA ASN A 104 -7.75 -0.10 11.43
C ASN A 104 -8.69 -1.31 11.37
N GLN A 105 -9.98 -1.13 11.68
CA GLN A 105 -10.97 -2.19 11.54
C GLN A 105 -11.15 -2.63 10.09
N ILE A 106 -11.15 -1.69 9.13
CA ILE A 106 -11.21 -2.02 7.70
C ILE A 106 -10.02 -2.92 7.32
N PHE A 107 -8.81 -2.61 7.79
CA PHE A 107 -7.66 -3.47 7.54
C PHE A 107 -7.87 -4.87 8.12
N ILE A 108 -8.30 -4.99 9.37
CA ILE A 108 -8.54 -6.28 10.03
C ILE A 108 -9.56 -7.11 9.24
N ASP A 109 -10.69 -6.52 8.89
CA ASP A 109 -11.78 -7.19 8.18
C ASP A 109 -11.36 -7.66 6.78
N VAL A 110 -10.48 -6.89 6.11
CA VAL A 110 -9.91 -7.27 4.82
C VAL A 110 -8.87 -8.36 4.98
N ALA A 111 -7.95 -8.23 5.94
CA ALA A 111 -6.86 -9.18 6.16
C ALA A 111 -7.39 -10.59 6.48
N LYS A 112 -8.47 -10.71 7.25
CA LYS A 112 -9.13 -11.98 7.56
C LYS A 112 -9.65 -12.74 6.33
N LYS A 113 -9.83 -12.07 5.19
CA LYS A 113 -10.29 -12.69 3.94
C LYS A 113 -9.16 -13.33 3.14
N TYR A 114 -7.93 -12.89 3.37
CA TYR A 114 -6.78 -13.24 2.52
C TYR A 114 -5.68 -13.99 3.26
N TYR A 115 -5.53 -13.72 4.55
CA TYR A 115 -4.49 -14.35 5.36
C TYR A 115 -5.05 -15.43 6.27
N THR A 116 -4.17 -16.36 6.59
CA THR A 116 -4.35 -17.36 7.64
C THR A 116 -3.66 -16.91 8.93
N GLN A 117 -4.07 -17.48 10.06
CA GLN A 117 -3.45 -17.25 11.36
C GLN A 117 -1.95 -17.58 11.33
N GLU A 118 -1.59 -18.70 10.70
CA GLU A 118 -0.20 -19.14 10.56
C GLU A 118 0.66 -18.12 9.81
N GLU A 119 0.14 -17.55 8.71
CA GLU A 119 0.86 -16.51 7.95
C GLU A 119 1.06 -15.23 8.77
N ILE A 120 0.02 -14.77 9.47
CA ILE A 120 0.13 -13.58 10.32
C ILE A 120 1.06 -13.82 11.51
N ASP A 121 1.08 -15.02 12.07
CA ASP A 121 2.00 -15.37 13.14
C ASP A 121 3.45 -15.41 12.64
N ALA A 122 3.70 -15.96 11.45
CA ALA A 122 5.01 -15.93 10.82
C ALA A 122 5.49 -14.50 10.54
N TYR A 123 4.60 -13.62 10.05
CA TYR A 123 4.90 -12.19 9.92
C TYR A 123 5.25 -11.57 11.26
N ASN A 124 4.43 -11.78 12.27
CA ASN A 124 4.64 -11.23 13.61
C ASN A 124 5.95 -11.71 14.23
N GLU A 125 6.30 -12.99 14.07
CA GLU A 125 7.57 -13.56 14.54
C GLU A 125 8.75 -12.85 13.88
N PHE A 126 8.77 -12.80 12.55
CA PHE A 126 9.84 -12.16 11.80
C PHE A 126 9.98 -10.67 12.18
N LEU A 127 8.88 -9.92 12.16
CA LEU A 127 8.87 -8.49 12.45
C LEU A 127 9.20 -8.17 13.92
N SER A 128 9.06 -9.15 14.83
CA SER A 128 9.50 -8.99 16.23
C SER A 128 11.02 -9.05 16.39
N THR A 129 11.76 -9.63 15.43
CA THR A 129 13.22 -9.71 15.48
C THR A 129 13.91 -8.35 15.24
N PRO A 130 15.16 -8.15 15.71
CA PRO A 130 15.91 -6.94 15.36
C PRO A 130 16.05 -6.70 13.85
N ILE A 131 16.20 -7.78 13.08
CA ILE A 131 16.30 -7.72 11.61
C ILE A 131 14.95 -7.30 11.01
N GLY A 132 13.84 -7.91 11.42
CA GLY A 132 12.51 -7.56 10.92
C GLY A 132 12.15 -6.11 11.19
N LYS A 133 12.44 -5.60 12.40
CA LYS A 133 12.29 -4.16 12.72
C LYS A 133 13.14 -3.28 11.80
N SER A 134 14.41 -3.66 11.57
CA SER A 134 15.28 -2.90 10.66
C SER A 134 14.74 -2.91 9.22
N VAL A 135 14.18 -4.02 8.75
CA VAL A 135 13.55 -4.12 7.43
C VAL A 135 12.37 -3.17 7.33
N VAL A 136 11.43 -3.18 8.28
CA VAL A 136 10.28 -2.24 8.27
C VAL A 136 10.73 -0.79 8.22
N GLN A 137 11.69 -0.42 9.08
CA GLN A 137 12.21 0.95 9.12
C GLN A 137 12.86 1.37 7.79
N LYS A 138 13.66 0.48 7.19
CA LYS A 138 14.29 0.75 5.89
C LYS A 138 13.28 0.80 4.77
N THR A 139 12.27 -0.08 4.75
CA THR A 139 11.19 -0.06 3.76
C THR A 139 10.39 1.24 3.82
N ASN A 140 10.12 1.75 5.02
CA ASN A 140 9.43 3.03 5.24
C ASN A 140 10.23 4.25 4.76
N ILE A 141 11.56 4.14 4.60
CA ILE A 141 12.43 5.19 4.07
C ILE A 141 12.64 5.02 2.57
N MET A 142 13.00 3.80 2.15
CA MET A 142 13.35 3.47 0.78
C MET A 142 12.16 3.62 -0.17
N THR A 143 10.95 3.22 0.25
CA THR A 143 9.77 3.24 -0.65
C THR A 143 9.41 4.66 -1.08
N PRO A 144 9.27 5.66 -0.18
CA PRO A 144 9.07 7.05 -0.59
C PRO A 144 10.21 7.60 -1.46
N GLU A 145 11.46 7.33 -1.10
CA GLU A 145 12.64 7.79 -1.85
C GLU A 145 12.67 7.23 -3.28
N TYR A 146 12.40 5.93 -3.43
CA TYR A 146 12.27 5.28 -4.74
C TYR A 146 11.15 5.90 -5.58
N MET A 147 9.99 6.18 -4.98
CA MET A 147 8.86 6.79 -5.70
C MET A 147 9.16 8.22 -6.15
N ASP A 148 9.86 9.02 -5.33
CA ASP A 148 10.29 10.38 -5.68
C ASP A 148 11.27 10.37 -6.87
N GLU A 149 12.28 9.50 -6.82
CA GLU A 149 13.24 9.33 -7.92
C GLU A 149 12.57 8.81 -9.21
N LEU A 150 11.62 7.87 -9.08
CA LEU A 150 10.84 7.38 -10.22
C LEU A 150 10.00 8.50 -10.85
N GLN A 151 9.37 9.35 -10.04
CA GLN A 151 8.58 10.48 -10.53
C GLN A 151 9.45 11.49 -11.29
N LYS A 152 10.64 11.82 -10.77
CA LYS A 152 11.60 12.69 -11.46
C LYS A 152 12.02 12.11 -12.82
N LEU A 153 12.31 10.82 -12.86
CA LEU A 153 12.66 10.14 -14.10
C LEU A 153 11.51 10.19 -15.12
N VAL A 154 10.27 9.95 -14.69
CA VAL A 154 9.10 10.05 -15.58
C VAL A 154 8.94 11.46 -16.14
N VAL A 155 9.07 12.49 -15.32
CA VAL A 155 9.02 13.89 -15.78
C VAL A 155 10.13 14.17 -16.80
N GLN A 156 11.36 13.71 -16.53
CA GLN A 156 12.48 13.89 -17.44
C GLN A 156 12.24 13.17 -18.79
N MET A 157 11.72 11.94 -18.77
CA MET A 157 11.37 11.21 -19.98
C MET A 157 10.28 11.92 -20.81
N LEU A 158 9.32 12.58 -20.16
CA LEU A 158 8.30 13.37 -20.86
C LEU A 158 8.91 14.62 -21.53
N ILE A 159 9.84 15.29 -20.87
CA ILE A 159 10.55 16.47 -21.40
C ILE A 159 11.44 16.08 -22.58
N ASP A 160 12.17 14.97 -22.47
CA ASP A 160 13.17 14.57 -23.46
C ASP A 160 12.59 13.81 -24.66
N ASN A 161 11.31 13.44 -24.63
CA ASN A 161 10.69 12.66 -25.71
C ASN A 161 10.44 13.56 -26.94
N PRO A 162 11.19 13.38 -28.04
CA PRO A 162 11.03 14.22 -29.23
C PRO A 162 9.71 13.95 -29.98
N ASN A 163 9.01 12.87 -29.65
CA ASN A 163 7.71 12.54 -30.24
C ASN A 163 6.53 13.10 -29.44
N LEU A 164 6.76 13.68 -28.26
CA LEU A 164 5.72 14.35 -27.48
C LEU A 164 5.53 15.78 -28.00
N ASP A 165 4.57 15.93 -28.90
CA ASP A 165 4.06 17.23 -29.32
C ASP A 165 2.91 17.64 -28.37
N ASN A 166 3.28 18.37 -27.31
CA ASN A 166 2.34 18.81 -26.29
C ASN A 166 1.24 19.72 -26.85
N GLU A 167 1.54 20.53 -27.87
CA GLU A 167 0.54 21.41 -28.51
C GLU A 167 -0.47 20.58 -29.31
N LYS A 168 0.02 19.63 -30.12
CA LYS A 168 -0.85 18.72 -30.85
C LYS A 168 -1.72 17.88 -29.91
N MET A 169 -1.15 17.39 -28.80
CA MET A 169 -1.90 16.63 -27.80
C MET A 169 -3.01 17.48 -27.17
N GLN A 170 -2.73 18.75 -26.80
CA GLN A 170 -3.75 19.65 -26.28
C GLN A 170 -4.86 19.92 -27.31
N GLN A 171 -4.50 20.18 -28.57
CA GLN A 171 -5.48 20.38 -29.64
C GLN A 171 -6.35 19.16 -29.89
N ASP A 172 -5.77 17.96 -29.85
CA ASP A 172 -6.52 16.72 -30.07
C ASP A 172 -7.48 16.47 -28.88
N ILE A 173 -7.08 16.79 -27.65
CA ILE A 173 -7.96 16.78 -26.46
C ILE A 173 -9.11 17.79 -26.61
N GLU A 174 -8.82 19.03 -27.00
CA GLU A 174 -9.84 20.07 -27.17
C GLU A 174 -10.89 19.66 -28.21
N LYS A 175 -10.46 19.14 -29.37
CA LYS A 175 -11.37 18.64 -30.41
C LYS A 175 -12.24 17.49 -29.92
N GLU A 176 -11.70 16.61 -29.09
CA GLU A 176 -12.44 15.48 -28.54
C GLU A 176 -13.48 15.93 -27.50
N ILE A 177 -13.12 16.91 -26.66
CA ILE A 177 -14.06 17.57 -25.74
C ILE A 177 -15.19 18.26 -26.52
N GLU A 178 -14.86 19.04 -27.55
CA GLU A 178 -15.85 19.71 -28.40
C GLU A 178 -16.81 18.71 -29.05
N ARG A 179 -16.31 17.54 -29.49
CA ARG A 179 -17.15 16.49 -30.06
C ARG A 179 -18.13 15.93 -29.04
N ILE A 180 -17.70 15.66 -27.81
CA ILE A 180 -18.57 15.14 -26.73
C ILE A 180 -19.70 16.11 -26.41
N PHE A 181 -19.43 17.43 -26.40
CA PHE A 181 -20.44 18.45 -26.11
C PHE A 181 -21.31 18.84 -27.32
N ALA A 182 -21.01 18.30 -28.51
CA ALA A 182 -21.80 18.49 -29.72
C ALA A 182 -22.83 17.36 -29.97
N GLU A 183 -22.80 16.27 -29.17
CA GLU A 183 -23.79 15.18 -29.15
C GLU A 183 -24.89 15.43 -28.11
#